data_AF-A0AAP9IPT1-F1
#
_entry.id   AF-A0AAP9IPT1-F1
#
_cell.length_a   1.000
_cell.length_b   1.000
_cell.length_c   1.000
_cell.angle_alpha   90.00
_cell.angle_beta   90.00
_cell.angle_gamma   90.00
#
_symmetry.space_group_name_H-M   'P 1'
#
loop_
_entity.id
_entity.type
_entity.pdbx_description
1 polymer ?
#
loop_
_entity_poly.entity_id
_entity_poly.type
_entity_poly.pdbx_seq_one_letter_code
_entity_poly.pdbx_strand_id
1 'polypeptide(L)'
;MIGSGKIVGKDVDILFSIPVKDIPGYKSPTNFDDLAKKNGNLDLPIRLAFSNENGERVLRAFKAGSLRVPSSVRGVVGIYDKNTGIFSAEIDGVPSRLVLENPAFPPIGNVGNTGNTAPDYKALLNTGVDVKPVDKITVTTTPVADPVDIDDYIIWLPTASGSGVEPIYIVFNSNPYGETNSKGKYSGRSFNTDKAGGPIQSLDWKTANIDRAGVDKVKLHTGRFAESDANKVMIDRLERILKGTLAVTDTDKRFYTHEIRELERYRNLGIKDGVVPSNQGEVWNNTHTATLEDYKIDERTESLYTSEAIKASEEQDMRESK
;
A
#
# COMPACT_ATOMS: atom_id res chain seq x y z
N MET A 1 19.74 5.04 -7.49
CA MET A 1 19.26 4.04 -6.53
C MET A 1 18.76 4.79 -5.32
N ILE A 2 17.48 4.65 -4.98
CA ILE A 2 16.87 5.25 -3.79
C ILE A 2 16.37 4.07 -2.96
N GLY A 3 16.90 3.90 -1.75
CA GLY A 3 16.38 2.94 -0.78
C GLY A 3 15.51 3.69 0.22
N SER A 4 14.26 3.28 0.37
CA SER A 4 13.40 3.81 1.43
C SER A 4 13.74 3.12 2.75
N GLY A 5 14.09 3.93 3.76
CA GLY A 5 14.37 3.48 5.12
C GLY A 5 13.09 3.24 5.93
N LYS A 6 13.21 2.50 7.03
CA LYS A 6 12.14 2.26 8.00
C LYS A 6 11.70 3.57 8.67
N ILE A 7 10.41 3.90 8.55
CA ILE A 7 9.76 4.92 9.37
C ILE A 7 9.18 4.20 10.59
N VAL A 8 9.49 4.65 11.80
CA VAL A 8 8.89 4.09 13.02
C VAL A 8 7.44 4.57 13.10
N GLY A 9 6.47 3.64 13.08
CA GLY A 9 5.03 3.93 13.23
C GLY A 9 4.21 3.98 11.93
N LYS A 10 4.88 3.94 10.77
CA LYS A 10 4.30 3.55 9.47
C LYS A 10 5.20 2.42 8.98
N ASP A 11 4.74 1.18 9.00
CA ASP A 11 5.50 0.04 8.44
C ASP A 11 5.62 0.24 6.92
N VAL A 12 6.51 1.15 6.51
CA VAL A 12 6.87 1.35 5.11
C VAL A 12 7.81 0.23 4.77
N ASP A 13 7.30 -0.71 3.97
CA ASP A 13 8.06 -1.76 3.33
C ASP A 13 9.34 -1.19 2.70
N ILE A 14 10.48 -1.79 3.01
CA ILE A 14 11.73 -1.43 2.33
C ILE A 14 11.50 -1.72 0.84
N LEU A 15 11.53 -0.65 0.04
CA LEU A 15 11.36 -0.69 -1.40
C LEU A 15 12.72 -0.49 -2.05
N PHE A 16 13.11 -1.41 -2.92
CA PHE A 16 14.16 -1.14 -3.88
C PHE A 16 13.54 -0.75 -5.22
N SER A 17 14.03 0.31 -5.83
CA SER A 17 13.63 0.72 -7.18
C SER A 17 14.82 0.97 -8.10
N ILE A 18 14.66 0.58 -9.36
CA ILE A 18 15.64 0.80 -10.42
C ILE A 18 14.93 1.06 -11.76
N PRO A 19 15.35 2.05 -12.56
CA PRO A 19 14.88 2.17 -13.94
C PRO A 19 15.15 0.87 -14.70
N VAL A 20 14.18 0.33 -15.43
CA VAL A 20 14.35 -0.97 -16.08
C VAL A 20 15.51 -0.98 -17.08
N LYS A 21 15.78 0.17 -17.72
CA LYS A 21 16.93 0.34 -18.63
C LYS A 21 18.28 0.05 -17.98
N ASP A 22 18.38 0.16 -16.65
CA ASP A 22 19.61 -0.07 -15.90
C ASP A 22 19.75 -1.56 -15.46
N ILE A 23 18.76 -2.41 -15.76
CA ILE A 23 18.81 -3.84 -15.48
C ILE A 23 19.74 -4.54 -16.50
N PRO A 24 20.78 -5.25 -16.04
CA PRO A 24 21.71 -5.94 -16.94
C PRO A 24 21.02 -6.93 -17.87
N GLY A 25 21.33 -6.82 -19.17
CA GLY A 25 20.79 -7.71 -20.20
C GLY A 25 19.34 -7.42 -20.60
N TYR A 26 18.72 -6.37 -20.04
CA TYR A 26 17.39 -5.94 -20.45
C TYR A 26 17.39 -5.50 -21.92
N LYS A 27 16.35 -5.90 -22.64
CA LYS A 27 16.11 -5.48 -24.03
C LYS A 27 14.79 -4.74 -24.07
N SER A 28 14.86 -3.46 -24.40
CA SER A 28 13.66 -2.63 -24.51
C SER A 28 12.71 -3.19 -25.56
N PRO A 29 11.44 -3.48 -25.23
CA PRO A 29 10.42 -3.70 -26.23
C PRO A 29 10.09 -2.38 -26.92
N THR A 30 9.43 -2.47 -28.07
CA THR A 30 9.07 -1.29 -28.90
C THR A 30 7.69 -0.72 -28.58
N ASN A 31 6.92 -1.35 -27.70
CA ASN A 31 5.51 -1.08 -27.47
C ASN A 31 5.18 -0.65 -26.03
N PHE A 32 6.04 0.18 -25.42
CA PHE A 32 5.85 0.63 -24.03
C PHE A 32 4.51 1.31 -23.78
N ASP A 33 4.06 2.18 -24.69
CA ASP A 33 2.78 2.88 -24.52
C ASP A 33 1.58 1.93 -24.50
N ASP A 34 1.63 0.85 -25.29
CA ASP A 34 0.56 -0.15 -25.33
C ASP A 34 0.56 -1.03 -24.08
N LEU A 35 1.74 -1.36 -23.56
CA LEU A 35 1.87 -2.09 -22.30
C LEU A 35 1.37 -1.23 -21.14
N ALA A 36 1.80 0.03 -21.05
CA ALA A 36 1.37 0.95 -20.01
C ALA A 36 -0.16 1.14 -19.96
N LYS A 37 -0.79 1.33 -21.12
CA LYS A 37 -2.27 1.48 -21.22
C LYS A 37 -3.06 0.25 -20.76
N LYS A 38 -2.42 -0.93 -20.69
CA LYS A 38 -3.07 -2.22 -20.39
C LYS A 38 -2.62 -2.83 -19.07
N ASN A 39 -1.87 -2.10 -18.23
CA ASN A 39 -1.17 -2.68 -17.08
C ASN A 39 -0.34 -3.92 -17.49
N GLY A 40 0.27 -3.82 -18.66
CA GLY A 40 0.93 -4.93 -19.33
C GLY A 40 2.17 -5.37 -18.59
N ASN A 41 2.38 -6.68 -18.54
CA ASN A 41 3.58 -7.26 -17.96
C ASN A 41 4.82 -6.96 -18.83
N LEU A 42 5.99 -6.97 -18.20
CA LEU A 42 7.28 -6.83 -18.86
C LEU A 42 8.18 -8.01 -18.50
N ASP A 43 8.78 -8.64 -19.50
CA ASP A 43 9.78 -9.68 -19.27
C ASP A 43 11.11 -9.05 -18.87
N LEU A 44 11.60 -9.41 -17.68
CA LEU A 44 12.94 -9.05 -17.21
C LEU A 44 13.88 -10.26 -17.27
N PRO A 45 15.16 -10.06 -17.63
CA PRO A 45 16.17 -11.13 -17.62
C PRO A 45 16.65 -11.46 -16.19
N ILE A 46 16.45 -10.53 -15.26
CA ILE A 46 16.83 -10.63 -13.86
C ILE A 46 15.66 -10.12 -13.03
N ARG A 47 15.29 -10.87 -11.99
CA ARG A 47 14.38 -10.41 -10.95
C ARG A 47 15.12 -10.28 -9.62
N LEU A 48 14.73 -9.31 -8.83
CA LEU A 48 15.32 -8.99 -7.56
C LEU A 48 14.34 -9.40 -6.46
N ALA A 49 14.85 -9.90 -5.34
CA ALA A 49 14.04 -10.15 -4.15
C ALA A 49 14.89 -9.99 -2.91
N PHE A 50 14.26 -9.60 -1.80
CA PHE A 50 14.94 -9.56 -0.52
C PHE A 50 14.93 -10.94 0.14
N SER A 51 16.04 -11.26 0.80
CA SER A 51 16.23 -12.50 1.56
C SER A 51 16.79 -12.20 2.95
N ASN A 52 16.50 -13.07 3.92
CA ASN A 52 17.11 -13.02 5.25
C ASN A 52 18.42 -13.82 5.22
N GLU A 53 19.54 -13.19 5.57
CA GLU A 53 20.85 -13.83 5.67
C GLU A 53 21.53 -13.40 6.96
N ASN A 54 21.84 -14.36 7.85
CA ASN A 54 22.53 -14.09 9.11
C ASN A 54 21.90 -12.98 9.97
N GLY A 55 20.57 -12.79 9.88
CA GLY A 55 19.84 -11.73 10.58
C GLY A 55 19.79 -10.39 9.84
N GLU A 56 20.42 -10.27 8.67
CA GLU A 56 20.37 -9.10 7.80
C GLU A 56 19.41 -9.32 6.62
N ARG A 57 18.74 -8.24 6.20
CA ARG A 57 17.96 -8.23 4.95
C ARG A 57 18.88 -7.88 3.79
N VAL A 58 19.01 -8.81 2.84
CA VAL A 58 19.89 -8.67 1.68
C VAL A 58 19.06 -8.73 0.41
N LEU A 59 19.25 -7.75 -0.48
CA LEU A 59 18.67 -7.77 -1.82
C LEU A 59 19.50 -8.68 -2.73
N ARG A 60 18.86 -9.69 -3.32
CA ARG A 60 19.50 -10.64 -4.25
C ARG A 60 18.97 -10.48 -5.65
N ALA A 61 19.84 -10.77 -6.62
CA ALA A 61 19.49 -10.85 -8.04
C ALA A 61 19.44 -12.29 -8.52
N PHE A 62 18.31 -12.63 -9.14
CA PHE A 62 17.99 -13.95 -9.68
C PHE A 62 17.88 -13.87 -11.19
N LYS A 63 18.56 -14.79 -11.89
CA LYS A 63 18.36 -14.95 -13.33
C LYS A 63 16.94 -15.46 -13.58
N ALA A 64 16.17 -14.73 -14.37
CA ALA A 64 14.81 -15.08 -14.71
C ALA A 64 14.73 -15.99 -15.96
N GLY A 65 13.55 -16.53 -16.23
CA GLY A 65 13.29 -17.46 -17.33
C GLY A 65 13.34 -18.94 -16.92
N SER A 66 13.24 -19.23 -15.63
CA SER A 66 13.03 -20.59 -15.11
C SER A 66 11.62 -20.74 -14.56
N LEU A 67 11.16 -21.98 -14.33
CA LEU A 67 9.86 -22.23 -13.71
C LEU A 67 9.76 -21.61 -12.30
N ARG A 68 10.88 -21.51 -11.57
CA ARG A 68 10.93 -20.94 -10.22
C ARG A 68 11.06 -19.42 -10.20
N VAL A 69 11.62 -18.83 -11.26
CA VAL A 69 11.77 -17.38 -11.42
C VAL A 69 11.29 -17.02 -12.84
N PRO A 70 9.97 -16.85 -13.04
CA PRO A 70 9.43 -16.44 -14.33
C PRO A 70 9.97 -15.06 -14.75
N SER A 71 10.19 -14.84 -16.05
CA SER A 71 10.64 -13.54 -16.59
C SER A 71 9.57 -12.46 -16.49
N SER A 72 8.31 -12.84 -16.58
CA SER A 72 7.19 -11.90 -16.64
C SER A 72 6.95 -11.24 -15.29
N VAL A 73 7.13 -9.92 -15.24
CA VAL A 73 6.85 -9.06 -14.09
C VAL A 73 5.57 -8.28 -14.34
N ARG A 74 4.70 -8.18 -13.32
CA ARG A 74 3.39 -7.51 -13.43
C ARG A 74 3.57 -6.00 -13.61
N GLY A 75 2.84 -5.43 -14.57
CA GLY A 75 2.82 -3.98 -14.79
C GLY A 75 1.68 -3.31 -14.06
N VAL A 76 1.91 -2.10 -13.56
CA VAL A 76 0.89 -1.20 -13.02
C VAL A 76 1.08 0.20 -13.59
N VAL A 77 -0.02 0.90 -13.84
CA VAL A 77 0.03 2.27 -14.34
C VAL A 77 0.47 3.23 -13.24
N GLY A 78 1.41 4.10 -13.57
CA GLY A 78 1.77 5.25 -12.76
C GLY A 78 0.98 6.49 -13.18
N ILE A 79 0.62 7.31 -12.20
CA ILE A 79 -0.07 8.58 -12.35
C ILE A 79 0.90 9.68 -11.93
N TYR A 80 1.03 10.71 -12.77
CA TYR A 80 1.80 11.92 -12.44
C TYR A 80 0.84 13.08 -12.17
N ASP A 81 0.87 13.61 -10.96
CA ASP A 81 0.18 14.86 -10.64
C ASP A 81 1.12 16.04 -10.90
N LYS A 82 0.81 16.81 -11.95
CA LYS A 82 1.58 17.98 -12.38
C LYS A 82 1.56 19.12 -11.35
N ASN A 83 0.55 19.19 -10.48
CA ASN A 83 0.41 20.26 -9.51
C ASN A 83 1.31 20.04 -8.29
N THR A 84 1.48 18.78 -7.90
CA THR A 84 2.28 18.39 -6.74
C THR A 84 3.66 17.84 -7.11
N GLY A 85 3.88 17.47 -8.38
CA GLY A 85 5.11 16.84 -8.85
C GLY A 85 5.26 15.38 -8.41
N ILE A 86 4.16 14.77 -7.93
CA ILE A 86 4.15 13.44 -7.32
C ILE A 86 3.81 12.39 -8.37
N PHE A 87 4.61 11.31 -8.43
CA PHE A 87 4.19 10.08 -9.09
C PHE A 87 3.55 9.14 -8.08
N SER A 88 2.43 8.51 -8.45
CA SER A 88 1.74 7.51 -7.64
C SER A 88 1.36 6.30 -8.47
N ALA A 89 1.32 5.11 -7.86
CA ALA A 89 0.79 3.91 -8.50
C ALA A 89 -0.14 3.17 -7.53
N GLU A 90 -1.23 2.64 -8.07
CA GLU A 90 -2.12 1.73 -7.34
C GLU A 90 -1.66 0.30 -7.62
N ILE A 91 -1.31 -0.41 -6.55
CA ILE A 91 -0.89 -1.80 -6.60
C ILE A 91 -1.92 -2.60 -5.84
N ASP A 92 -2.58 -3.55 -6.51
CA ASP A 92 -3.57 -4.45 -5.90
C ASP A 92 -2.97 -5.08 -4.63
N GLY A 93 -3.62 -4.84 -3.48
CA GLY A 93 -3.18 -5.33 -2.18
C GLY A 93 -2.45 -4.29 -1.34
N VAL A 94 -1.88 -3.23 -1.92
CA VAL A 94 -1.15 -2.16 -1.21
C VAL A 94 -2.09 -0.97 -0.87
N PRO A 95 -2.64 -0.85 0.36
CA PRO A 95 -3.45 0.26 0.87
C PRO A 95 -2.84 1.64 0.68
N SER A 96 -1.52 1.75 0.67
CA SER A 96 -0.84 3.00 0.41
C SER A 96 -0.48 3.11 -1.07
N ARG A 97 -0.97 4.17 -1.72
CA ARG A 97 -0.46 4.63 -3.01
C ARG A 97 1.07 4.64 -2.93
N LEU A 98 1.75 3.87 -3.79
CA LEU A 98 3.20 3.94 -3.84
C LEU A 98 3.56 5.29 -4.47
N VAL A 99 4.05 6.21 -3.65
CA VAL A 99 4.56 7.50 -4.10
C VAL A 99 6.03 7.35 -4.49
N LEU A 100 6.35 7.61 -5.76
CA LEU A 100 7.71 7.67 -6.26
C LEU A 100 8.13 9.13 -6.40
N GLU A 101 9.15 9.55 -5.65
CA GLU A 101 9.72 10.89 -5.78
C GLU A 101 10.69 10.94 -6.97
N ASN A 102 10.58 11.99 -7.79
CA ASN A 102 11.41 12.15 -8.99
C ASN A 102 12.78 12.77 -8.64
N PRO A 103 13.91 12.05 -8.81
CA PRO A 103 15.24 12.60 -8.56
C PRO A 103 15.72 13.63 -9.61
N ALA A 104 15.01 13.81 -10.74
CA ALA A 104 15.34 14.83 -11.75
C ALA A 104 14.86 16.25 -11.38
N PHE A 105 14.03 16.38 -10.33
CA PHE A 105 13.67 17.66 -9.71
C PHE A 105 14.04 17.64 -8.23
N PRO A 106 15.34 17.53 -7.86
CA PRO A 106 15.74 17.74 -6.48
C PRO A 106 15.37 19.18 -6.10
N PRO A 107 14.81 19.46 -4.91
CA PRO A 107 14.46 20.82 -4.52
C PRO A 107 15.69 21.73 -4.68
N ILE A 108 15.59 22.69 -5.60
CA ILE A 108 16.62 23.70 -5.84
C ILE A 108 16.39 24.80 -4.81
N GLY A 109 17.13 24.79 -3.71
CA GLY A 109 17.08 25.88 -2.74
C GLY A 109 18.13 25.80 -1.65
N ASN A 110 19.22 26.56 -1.79
CA ASN A 110 20.05 26.92 -0.65
C ASN A 110 19.31 27.96 0.21
N VAL A 111 19.07 27.56 1.48
CA VAL A 111 18.76 28.32 2.70
C VAL A 111 18.85 29.85 2.65
N GLY A 112 17.76 30.51 3.09
CA GLY A 112 17.72 31.93 3.47
C GLY A 112 16.32 32.40 3.86
N ASN A 113 16.08 32.60 5.16
CA ASN A 113 14.84 33.12 5.74
C ASN A 113 14.56 34.56 5.29
N THR A 114 13.40 34.83 4.67
CA THR A 114 12.42 35.86 5.07
C THR A 114 11.17 35.78 4.16
N GLY A 115 9.98 35.63 4.74
CA GLY A 115 8.70 35.91 4.05
C GLY A 115 8.03 34.72 3.37
N ASN A 116 7.10 34.09 4.10
CA ASN A 116 5.99 33.21 3.69
C ASN A 116 5.80 32.94 2.17
N THR A 117 5.97 31.68 1.72
CA THR A 117 5.06 30.87 0.85
C THR A 117 5.81 29.72 0.13
N ALA A 118 5.77 28.52 0.71
CA ALA A 118 5.77 27.19 0.03
C ALA A 118 5.85 26.11 1.13
N PRO A 119 5.16 24.96 0.99
CA PRO A 119 5.34 23.84 1.92
C PRO A 119 6.79 23.34 1.85
N ASP A 120 7.45 23.31 2.99
CA ASP A 120 8.78 22.74 3.20
C ASP A 120 8.66 21.22 3.10
N TYR A 121 8.71 20.67 1.89
CA TYR A 121 8.81 19.23 1.68
C TYR A 121 10.25 18.81 1.94
N LYS A 122 10.52 18.34 3.16
CA LYS A 122 11.75 17.60 3.43
C LYS A 122 11.60 16.21 2.83
N ALA A 123 12.35 15.93 1.78
CA ALA A 123 12.63 14.56 1.39
C ALA A 123 13.11 13.81 2.65
N LEU A 124 12.48 12.69 2.97
CA LEU A 124 12.90 11.81 4.06
C LEU A 124 14.28 11.24 3.71
N LEU A 125 15.32 11.96 4.11
CA LEU A 125 16.69 11.51 4.01
C LEU A 125 16.84 10.27 4.89
N ASN A 126 17.53 9.23 4.39
CA ASN A 126 17.87 8.06 5.18
C ASN A 126 18.61 8.48 6.47
N THR A 127 17.96 8.33 7.63
CA THR A 127 18.45 8.84 8.92
C THR A 127 19.08 7.78 9.84
N GLY A 128 19.40 6.57 9.38
CA GLY A 128 19.88 5.56 10.35
C GLY A 128 20.66 4.35 9.88
N VAL A 129 20.82 4.08 8.59
CA VAL A 129 21.64 2.95 8.13
C VAL A 129 22.54 3.39 6.98
N ASP A 130 23.85 3.18 7.10
CA ASP A 130 24.79 3.30 5.99
C ASP A 130 24.42 2.28 4.90
N VAL A 131 23.67 2.72 3.90
CA VAL A 131 23.41 1.93 2.69
C VAL A 131 24.67 2.03 1.84
N LYS A 132 25.51 0.99 1.88
CA LYS A 132 26.67 0.91 0.99
C LYS A 132 26.15 0.68 -0.44
N PRO A 133 26.42 1.60 -1.39
CA PRO A 133 26.13 1.35 -2.78
C PRO A 133 26.90 0.09 -3.21
N VAL A 134 26.19 -0.88 -3.79
CA VAL A 134 26.85 -1.98 -4.48
C VAL A 134 27.09 -1.51 -5.91
N ASP A 135 28.35 -1.20 -6.25
CA ASP A 135 28.72 -0.65 -7.56
C ASP A 135 28.37 -1.58 -8.73
N LYS A 136 28.17 -2.88 -8.46
CA LYS A 136 27.71 -3.88 -9.44
C LYS A 136 26.82 -4.94 -8.79
N ILE A 137 25.59 -5.08 -9.30
CA ILE A 137 24.73 -6.23 -8.98
C ILE A 137 25.47 -7.49 -9.43
N THR A 138 25.94 -8.28 -8.48
CA THR A 138 26.61 -9.55 -8.75
C THR A 138 25.55 -10.64 -8.82
N VAL A 139 25.34 -11.19 -10.02
CA VAL A 139 24.40 -12.30 -10.22
C VAL A 139 25.04 -13.57 -9.68
N THR A 140 24.51 -14.11 -8.58
CA THR A 140 25.03 -15.36 -8.01
C THR A 140 24.24 -16.53 -8.60
N THR A 141 24.90 -17.42 -9.35
CA THR A 141 24.28 -18.61 -9.96
C THR A 141 24.29 -19.81 -9.01
N THR A 142 24.01 -19.60 -7.73
CA THR A 142 23.85 -20.71 -6.78
C THR A 142 22.46 -21.31 -6.93
N PRO A 143 22.32 -22.66 -6.95
CA PRO A 143 21.01 -23.29 -6.98
C PRO A 143 20.24 -22.87 -5.73
N VAL A 144 19.12 -22.18 -5.94
CA VAL A 144 18.25 -21.70 -4.88
C VAL A 144 17.62 -22.93 -4.20
N ALA A 145 18.03 -23.21 -2.96
CA ALA A 145 17.55 -24.37 -2.19
C ALA A 145 16.05 -24.25 -1.85
N ASP A 146 15.57 -23.03 -1.59
CA ASP A 146 14.19 -22.74 -1.18
C ASP A 146 13.44 -21.89 -2.23
N PRO A 147 12.10 -21.95 -2.31
CA PRO A 147 11.33 -21.00 -3.12
C PRO A 147 11.64 -19.56 -2.70
N VAL A 148 11.96 -18.69 -3.66
CA VAL A 148 12.13 -17.25 -3.39
C VAL A 148 10.78 -16.59 -3.63
N ASP A 149 10.24 -15.97 -2.59
CA ASP A 149 9.08 -15.09 -2.74
C ASP A 149 9.54 -13.78 -3.38
N ILE A 150 9.02 -13.49 -4.57
CA ILE A 150 9.38 -12.30 -5.35
C ILE A 150 8.14 -11.44 -5.47
N ASP A 151 8.06 -10.41 -4.64
CA ASP A 151 7.03 -9.39 -4.73
C ASP A 151 7.57 -8.13 -5.42
N ASP A 152 7.37 -8.09 -6.74
CA ASP A 152 7.92 -7.08 -7.61
C ASP A 152 6.92 -6.64 -8.68
N TYR A 153 7.12 -5.41 -9.16
CA TYR A 153 6.24 -4.80 -10.15
C TYR A 153 7.03 -3.90 -11.09
N ILE A 154 6.46 -3.66 -12.27
CA ILE A 154 6.82 -2.56 -13.16
C ILE A 154 5.83 -1.44 -12.97
N ILE A 155 6.30 -0.26 -12.60
CA ILE A 155 5.49 0.95 -12.65
C ILE A 155 5.76 1.64 -13.99
N TRP A 156 4.71 1.80 -14.78
CA TRP A 156 4.72 2.56 -16.03
C TRP A 156 4.55 4.05 -15.74
N LEU A 157 5.66 4.79 -15.58
CA LEU A 157 5.61 6.22 -15.29
C LEU A 157 5.50 7.05 -16.57
N PRO A 158 4.56 8.01 -16.67
CA PRO A 158 4.58 9.00 -17.73
C PRO A 158 5.88 9.82 -17.69
N THR A 159 6.47 10.13 -18.85
CA THR A 159 7.60 11.06 -18.91
C THR A 159 7.18 12.45 -18.45
N ALA A 160 8.13 13.26 -17.98
CA ALA A 160 7.84 14.64 -17.56
C ALA A 160 7.24 15.51 -18.68
N SER A 161 7.56 15.22 -19.95
CA SER A 161 6.95 15.85 -21.13
C SER A 161 5.53 15.36 -21.41
N GLY A 162 5.09 14.25 -20.79
CA GLY A 162 3.84 13.56 -21.07
C GLY A 162 3.79 12.86 -22.44
N SER A 163 4.91 12.77 -23.14
CA SER A 163 5.01 12.26 -24.51
C SER A 163 5.38 10.79 -24.62
N GLY A 164 5.54 10.10 -23.50
CA GLY A 164 5.86 8.67 -23.46
C GLY A 164 5.81 8.13 -22.03
N VAL A 165 6.30 6.91 -21.85
CA VAL A 165 6.37 6.25 -20.54
C VAL A 165 7.76 5.64 -20.30
N GLU A 166 8.22 5.67 -19.05
CA GLU A 166 9.43 5.02 -18.57
C GLU A 166 9.08 3.97 -17.50
N PRO A 167 9.44 2.69 -17.69
CA PRO A 167 9.20 1.68 -16.68
C PRO A 167 10.24 1.73 -15.56
N ILE A 168 9.76 1.75 -14.31
CA ILE A 168 10.56 1.55 -13.10
C ILE A 168 10.26 0.17 -12.53
N TYR A 169 11.31 -0.61 -12.27
CA TYR A 169 11.21 -1.88 -11.57
C TYR A 169 11.28 -1.65 -10.07
N ILE A 170 10.28 -2.15 -9.35
CA ILE A 170 10.19 -2.05 -7.90
C ILE A 170 10.15 -3.43 -7.26
N VAL A 171 10.72 -3.55 -6.08
CA VAL A 171 10.83 -4.79 -5.32
C VAL A 171 10.49 -4.49 -3.88
N PHE A 172 9.49 -5.18 -3.35
CA PHE A 172 9.12 -5.11 -1.95
C PHE A 172 9.96 -6.09 -1.13
N ASN A 173 10.29 -5.68 0.08
CA ASN A 173 11.00 -6.51 1.03
C ASN A 173 10.22 -7.74 1.48
N SER A 174 8.90 -7.68 1.45
CA SER A 174 8.01 -8.82 1.67
C SER A 174 6.71 -8.52 0.98
N ASN A 175 5.94 -9.53 0.59
CA ASN A 175 4.53 -9.31 0.30
C ASN A 175 3.86 -8.82 1.60
N PRO A 176 3.51 -7.53 1.71
CA PRO A 176 3.09 -6.97 2.99
C PRO A 176 1.71 -7.50 3.41
N TYR A 177 0.98 -8.07 2.45
CA TYR A 177 -0.42 -8.47 2.56
C TYR A 177 -0.63 -9.99 2.44
N GLY A 178 0.49 -10.73 2.41
CA GLY A 178 0.52 -12.19 2.40
C GLY A 178 -0.03 -12.83 1.12
N GLU A 179 0.06 -14.15 1.06
CA GLU A 179 -0.42 -14.95 -0.06
C GLU A 179 -1.93 -14.80 -0.25
N THR A 180 -2.39 -14.65 -1.49
CA THR A 180 -3.81 -14.53 -1.84
C THR A 180 -4.28 -15.75 -2.64
N ASN A 181 -5.55 -16.14 -2.48
CA ASN A 181 -6.14 -17.29 -3.19
C ASN A 181 -7.45 -16.94 -3.92
N SER A 182 -7.92 -15.70 -3.79
CA SER A 182 -9.19 -15.24 -4.34
C SER A 182 -9.16 -13.73 -4.63
N LYS A 183 -10.09 -13.27 -5.47
CA LYS A 183 -10.32 -11.86 -5.77
C LYS A 183 -11.76 -11.51 -5.39
N GLY A 184 -11.94 -10.48 -4.58
CA GLY A 184 -13.26 -9.98 -4.16
C GLY A 184 -14.11 -9.60 -5.35
N LYS A 185 -15.39 -9.97 -5.33
CA LYS A 185 -16.34 -9.69 -6.40
C LYS A 185 -16.75 -8.22 -6.40
N TYR A 186 -16.91 -7.63 -5.21
CA TYR A 186 -17.39 -6.26 -5.05
C TYR A 186 -16.23 -5.27 -4.91
N SER A 187 -15.29 -5.55 -4.00
CA SER A 187 -14.12 -4.72 -3.76
C SER A 187 -13.08 -4.79 -4.87
N GLY A 188 -13.02 -5.91 -5.62
CA GLY A 188 -11.97 -6.17 -6.58
C GLY A 188 -10.59 -6.41 -5.96
N ARG A 189 -10.48 -6.54 -4.63
CA ARG A 189 -9.19 -6.73 -3.93
C ARG A 189 -8.80 -8.21 -3.92
N SER A 190 -7.50 -8.50 -4.01
CA SER A 190 -6.98 -9.87 -3.85
C SER A 190 -6.78 -10.17 -2.37
N PHE A 191 -7.22 -11.34 -1.91
CA PHE A 191 -7.12 -11.75 -0.51
C PHE A 191 -7.11 -13.28 -0.35
N ASN A 192 -6.93 -13.75 0.87
CA ASN A 192 -6.95 -15.15 1.25
C ASN A 192 -8.21 -15.50 2.05
N THR A 193 -9.11 -16.27 1.45
CA THR A 193 -10.37 -16.67 2.08
C THR A 193 -10.15 -17.55 3.31
N ASP A 194 -9.08 -18.35 3.33
CA ASP A 194 -8.80 -19.31 4.40
C ASP A 194 -8.23 -18.61 5.64
N LYS A 195 -7.69 -17.40 5.46
CA LYS A 195 -7.12 -16.55 6.51
C LYS A 195 -7.97 -15.30 6.82
N ALA A 196 -9.22 -15.29 6.39
CA ALA A 196 -10.13 -14.13 6.51
C ALA A 196 -10.92 -14.06 7.84
N GLY A 197 -10.69 -14.97 8.79
CA GLY A 197 -11.43 -15.01 10.05
C GLY A 197 -12.88 -15.49 9.90
N GLY A 198 -13.11 -16.44 8.99
CA GLY A 198 -14.40 -17.09 8.74
C GLY A 198 -14.95 -16.86 7.33
N PRO A 199 -16.03 -17.55 6.95
CA PRO A 199 -16.59 -17.47 5.61
C PRO A 199 -17.13 -16.07 5.27
N ILE A 200 -17.19 -15.76 3.98
CA ILE A 200 -17.92 -14.58 3.47
C ILE A 200 -19.42 -14.83 3.63
N GLN A 201 -20.13 -13.84 4.16
CA GLN A 201 -21.57 -13.84 4.36
C GLN A 201 -22.23 -12.86 3.40
N SER A 202 -23.55 -12.97 3.21
CA SER A 202 -24.30 -11.98 2.44
C SER A 202 -25.06 -11.07 3.41
N LEU A 203 -24.41 -10.01 3.88
CA LEU A 203 -24.95 -9.05 4.84
C LEU A 203 -25.44 -7.77 4.16
N ASP A 204 -26.19 -6.95 4.91
CA ASP A 204 -26.69 -5.65 4.48
C ASP A 204 -26.53 -4.60 5.59
N TRP A 205 -25.65 -3.63 5.33
CA TRP A 205 -25.34 -2.54 6.25
C TRP A 205 -26.49 -1.54 6.41
N LYS A 206 -27.43 -1.47 5.47
CA LYS A 206 -28.53 -0.46 5.47
C LYS A 206 -29.46 -0.61 6.66
N THR A 207 -29.59 -1.85 7.15
CA THR A 207 -30.47 -2.22 8.26
C THR A 207 -29.86 -1.96 9.64
N ALA A 208 -28.59 -1.55 9.70
CA ALA A 208 -27.88 -1.36 10.96
C ALA A 208 -28.45 -0.20 11.79
N ASN A 209 -28.60 -0.47 13.08
CA ASN A 209 -28.86 0.54 14.10
C ASN A 209 -27.56 0.80 14.85
N ILE A 210 -27.18 2.08 14.93
CA ILE A 210 -25.99 2.52 15.65
C ILE A 210 -26.36 2.61 17.13
N ASP A 211 -25.68 1.85 17.97
CA ASP A 211 -25.85 1.84 19.42
C ASP A 211 -24.52 2.02 20.16
N ARG A 212 -24.61 2.23 21.49
CA ARG A 212 -23.43 2.44 22.34
C ARG A 212 -22.45 1.28 22.27
N ALA A 213 -22.94 0.04 22.34
CA ALA A 213 -22.10 -1.14 22.38
C ALA A 213 -21.33 -1.34 21.07
N GLY A 214 -21.95 -1.05 19.92
CA GLY A 214 -21.27 -1.09 18.64
C GLY A 214 -20.26 0.04 18.49
N VAL A 215 -20.56 1.27 18.93
CA VAL A 215 -19.59 2.38 18.89
C VAL A 215 -18.37 2.06 19.76
N ASP A 216 -18.55 1.41 20.91
CA ASP A 216 -17.45 0.96 21.75
C ASP A 216 -16.59 -0.11 21.06
N LYS A 217 -17.19 -1.02 20.28
CA LYS A 217 -16.46 -1.98 19.43
C LYS A 217 -15.69 -1.30 18.30
N VAL A 218 -16.28 -0.29 17.65
CA VAL A 218 -15.60 0.50 16.61
C VAL A 218 -14.33 1.14 17.18
N LYS A 219 -14.43 1.78 18.35
CA LYS A 219 -13.27 2.38 19.04
C LYS A 219 -12.23 1.33 19.42
N LEU A 220 -12.66 0.16 19.88
CA LEU A 220 -11.76 -0.93 20.25
C LEU A 220 -10.97 -1.46 19.05
N HIS A 221 -11.61 -1.61 17.89
CA HIS A 221 -10.97 -2.09 16.66
C HIS A 221 -10.04 -1.04 16.07
N THR A 222 -10.53 0.17 15.84
CA THR A 222 -9.74 1.28 15.26
C THR A 222 -8.58 1.70 16.16
N GLY A 223 -8.76 1.66 17.48
CA GLY A 223 -7.71 1.94 18.47
C GLY A 223 -6.60 0.90 18.56
N ARG A 224 -6.69 -0.23 17.84
CA ARG A 224 -5.58 -1.19 17.68
C ARG A 224 -4.44 -0.56 16.88
N PHE A 225 -4.74 0.35 15.95
CA PHE A 225 -3.79 0.87 14.97
C PHE A 225 -3.21 2.23 15.40
N ALA A 226 -2.25 2.73 14.64
CA ALA A 226 -1.76 4.11 14.80
C ALA A 226 -2.92 5.11 14.71
N GLU A 227 -2.79 6.24 15.41
CA GLU A 227 -3.86 7.25 15.39
C GLU A 227 -4.17 7.69 13.96
N SER A 228 -5.48 7.76 13.66
CA SER A 228 -6.01 8.27 12.40
C SER A 228 -7.04 9.35 12.69
N ASP A 229 -6.82 10.54 12.15
CA ASP A 229 -7.74 11.66 12.25
C ASP A 229 -9.05 11.38 11.50
N ALA A 230 -8.99 10.62 10.40
CA ALA A 230 -10.19 10.13 9.72
C ALA A 230 -11.05 9.26 10.65
N ASN A 231 -10.42 8.33 11.38
CA ASN A 231 -11.10 7.51 12.39
C ASN A 231 -11.69 8.35 13.52
N LYS A 232 -10.95 9.37 14.01
CA LYS A 232 -11.45 10.29 15.04
C LYS A 232 -12.71 11.02 14.57
N VAL A 233 -12.72 11.53 13.33
CA VAL A 233 -13.90 12.19 12.74
C VAL A 233 -15.08 11.23 12.66
N MET A 234 -14.88 10.02 12.13
CA MET A 234 -15.96 9.04 12.04
C MET A 234 -16.50 8.63 13.41
N ILE A 235 -15.63 8.42 14.41
CA ILE A 235 -16.03 8.11 15.78
C ILE A 235 -16.82 9.27 16.42
N ASP A 236 -16.40 10.53 16.24
CA ASP A 236 -17.16 11.70 16.74
C ASP A 236 -18.54 11.78 16.09
N ARG A 237 -18.64 11.51 14.79
CA ARG A 237 -19.93 11.44 14.09
C ARG A 237 -20.84 10.38 14.70
N LEU A 238 -20.34 9.17 14.96
CA LEU A 238 -21.10 8.12 15.62
C LEU A 238 -21.58 8.54 17.02
N GLU A 239 -20.74 9.24 17.80
CA GLU A 239 -21.13 9.79 19.10
C GLU A 239 -22.24 10.84 19.00
N ARG A 240 -22.19 11.71 17.99
CA ARG A 240 -23.23 12.71 17.74
C ARG A 240 -24.54 12.09 17.28
N ILE A 241 -24.48 11.01 16.50
CA ILE A 241 -25.66 10.21 16.13
C ILE A 241 -26.30 9.59 17.38
N LEU A 242 -25.50 9.00 18.28
CA LEU A 242 -26.01 8.46 19.55
C LEU A 242 -26.66 9.53 20.45
N LYS A 243 -26.18 10.77 20.40
CA LYS A 243 -26.76 11.92 21.12
C LYS A 243 -27.99 12.51 20.42
N GLY A 244 -28.33 12.05 19.22
CA GLY A 244 -29.40 12.60 18.39
C GLY A 244 -29.09 13.99 17.81
N THR A 245 -27.83 14.43 17.83
CA THR A 245 -27.41 15.76 17.34
C THR A 245 -26.90 15.74 15.90
N LEU A 246 -26.84 14.55 15.29
CA LEU A 246 -26.50 14.36 13.88
C LEU A 246 -27.41 13.26 13.30
N ALA A 247 -27.98 13.52 12.12
CA ALA A 247 -28.73 12.50 11.39
C ALA A 247 -27.75 11.46 10.82
N VAL A 248 -28.10 10.18 10.95
CA VAL A 248 -27.31 9.08 10.40
C VAL A 248 -27.30 9.12 8.87
N THR A 249 -26.14 8.87 8.27
CA THR A 249 -25.98 8.71 6.82
C THR A 249 -25.58 7.28 6.46
N ASP A 250 -25.64 6.95 5.16
CA ASP A 250 -25.19 5.65 4.67
C ASP A 250 -23.70 5.41 4.91
N THR A 251 -22.86 6.45 4.84
CA THR A 251 -21.43 6.34 5.13
C THR A 251 -21.18 5.98 6.60
N ASP A 252 -21.94 6.57 7.53
CA ASP A 252 -21.83 6.24 8.96
C ASP A 252 -22.19 4.77 9.22
N LYS A 253 -23.23 4.25 8.53
CA LYS A 253 -23.63 2.84 8.64
C LYS A 253 -22.60 1.90 8.03
N ARG A 254 -22.05 2.22 6.85
CA ARG A 254 -20.99 1.41 6.21
C ARG A 254 -19.77 1.31 7.12
N PHE A 255 -19.26 2.45 7.61
CA PHE A 255 -18.14 2.48 8.56
C PHE A 255 -18.44 1.65 9.80
N TYR A 256 -19.53 1.96 10.50
CA TYR A 256 -19.91 1.28 11.74
C TYR A 256 -20.00 -0.24 11.58
N THR A 257 -20.67 -0.71 10.53
CA THR A 257 -20.84 -2.16 10.29
C THR A 257 -19.56 -2.84 9.84
N HIS A 258 -18.72 -2.15 9.05
CA HIS A 258 -17.42 -2.63 8.61
C HIS A 258 -16.49 -2.85 9.81
N GLU A 259 -16.23 -1.82 10.61
CA GLU A 259 -15.26 -1.90 11.72
C GLU A 259 -15.65 -2.99 12.75
N ILE A 260 -16.95 -3.15 13.04
CA ILE A 260 -17.43 -4.20 13.95
C ILE A 260 -17.21 -5.59 13.37
N ARG A 261 -17.53 -5.77 12.09
CA ARG A 261 -17.42 -7.07 11.43
C ARG A 261 -15.96 -7.48 11.23
N GLU A 262 -15.09 -6.52 10.94
CA GLU A 262 -13.67 -6.77 10.83
C GLU A 262 -13.07 -7.16 12.19
N LEU A 263 -13.47 -6.50 13.29
CA LEU A 263 -13.09 -6.91 14.64
C LEU A 263 -13.44 -8.37 14.96
N GLU A 264 -14.63 -8.81 14.57
CA GLU A 264 -15.06 -10.20 14.75
C GLU A 264 -14.16 -11.17 13.96
N ARG A 265 -13.74 -10.80 12.75
CA ARG A 265 -12.81 -11.60 11.95
C ARG A 265 -11.43 -11.69 12.63
N TYR A 266 -10.91 -10.58 13.17
CA TYR A 266 -9.68 -10.61 13.99
C TYR A 266 -9.81 -11.58 15.18
N ARG A 267 -10.94 -11.54 15.89
CA ARG A 267 -11.19 -12.44 17.02
C ARG A 267 -11.28 -13.91 16.58
N ASN A 268 -11.89 -14.19 15.43
CA ASN A 268 -11.96 -15.54 14.87
C ASN A 268 -10.58 -16.08 14.44
N LEU A 269 -9.63 -15.20 14.12
CA LEU A 269 -8.22 -15.55 13.91
C LEU A 269 -7.44 -15.75 15.21
N GLY A 270 -8.09 -15.60 16.38
CA GLY A 270 -7.44 -15.70 17.69
C GLY A 270 -6.63 -14.46 18.09
N ILE A 271 -6.77 -13.35 17.35
CA ILE A 271 -6.06 -12.11 17.66
C ILE A 271 -6.80 -11.40 18.78
N LYS A 272 -6.08 -11.11 19.87
CA LYS A 272 -6.64 -10.44 21.04
C LYS A 272 -6.97 -8.97 20.71
N ASP A 273 -8.00 -8.46 21.36
CA ASP A 273 -8.39 -7.05 21.22
C ASP A 273 -7.23 -6.13 21.63
N GLY A 274 -7.02 -5.04 20.87
CA GLY A 274 -5.93 -4.09 21.08
C GLY A 274 -4.52 -4.59 20.70
N VAL A 275 -4.36 -5.86 20.30
CA VAL A 275 -3.05 -6.39 19.87
C VAL A 275 -2.89 -6.24 18.37
N VAL A 276 -1.76 -5.65 17.95
CA VAL A 276 -1.30 -5.62 16.57
C VAL A 276 -0.55 -6.93 16.26
N PRO A 277 -0.99 -7.75 15.29
CA PRO A 277 -0.30 -8.98 14.94
C PRO A 277 1.01 -8.69 14.16
N SER A 278 2.00 -9.57 14.26
CA SER A 278 3.30 -9.38 13.58
C SER A 278 3.21 -9.40 12.05
N ASN A 279 2.18 -10.04 11.49
CA ASN A 279 1.83 -10.03 10.07
C ASN A 279 0.62 -9.11 9.81
N GLN A 280 0.66 -7.88 10.36
CA GLN A 280 -0.45 -6.93 10.33
C GLN A 280 -1.04 -6.71 8.94
N GLY A 281 -0.21 -6.51 7.91
CA GLY A 281 -0.72 -6.26 6.56
C GLY A 281 -1.49 -7.47 6.00
N GLU A 282 -1.00 -8.70 6.18
CA GLU A 282 -1.72 -9.91 5.75
C GLU A 282 -3.06 -10.06 6.47
N VAL A 283 -3.04 -9.95 7.80
CA VAL A 283 -4.26 -10.06 8.59
C VAL A 283 -5.25 -8.99 8.13
N TRP A 284 -4.83 -7.73 8.12
CA TRP A 284 -5.65 -6.61 7.71
C TRP A 284 -6.21 -6.83 6.30
N ASN A 285 -5.39 -7.16 5.31
CA ASN A 285 -5.88 -7.31 3.94
C ASN A 285 -6.95 -8.41 3.83
N ASN A 286 -6.74 -9.54 4.50
CA ASN A 286 -7.67 -10.66 4.47
C ASN A 286 -8.97 -10.36 5.21
N THR A 287 -8.90 -9.78 6.41
CA THR A 287 -10.10 -9.45 7.21
C THR A 287 -10.87 -8.27 6.63
N HIS A 288 -10.17 -7.23 6.19
CA HIS A 288 -10.73 -6.03 5.59
C HIS A 288 -11.47 -6.37 4.29
N THR A 289 -10.77 -7.02 3.35
CA THR A 289 -11.37 -7.41 2.07
C THR A 289 -12.58 -8.32 2.28
N ALA A 290 -12.48 -9.32 3.16
CA ALA A 290 -13.61 -10.19 3.47
C ALA A 290 -14.81 -9.45 4.08
N THR A 291 -14.56 -8.38 4.84
CA THR A 291 -15.61 -7.52 5.39
C THR A 291 -16.27 -6.64 4.32
N LEU A 292 -15.49 -6.11 3.37
CA LEU A 292 -16.05 -5.42 2.20
C LEU A 292 -16.97 -6.35 1.41
N GLU A 293 -16.55 -7.60 1.19
CA GLU A 293 -17.36 -8.61 0.49
C GLU A 293 -18.62 -9.01 1.27
N ASP A 294 -18.56 -9.09 2.60
CA ASP A 294 -19.74 -9.37 3.44
C ASP A 294 -20.88 -8.38 3.14
N TYR A 295 -20.50 -7.10 3.02
CA TYR A 295 -21.42 -5.98 2.84
C TYR A 295 -21.56 -5.49 1.40
N LYS A 296 -20.89 -6.15 0.44
CA LYS A 296 -20.93 -5.84 -0.99
C LYS A 296 -20.45 -4.42 -1.32
N ILE A 297 -19.46 -3.93 -0.57
CA ILE A 297 -18.94 -2.57 -0.66
C ILE A 297 -17.77 -2.52 -1.64
N ASP A 298 -17.82 -1.58 -2.60
CA ASP A 298 -16.66 -1.16 -3.39
C ASP A 298 -16.18 0.20 -2.88
N GLU A 299 -15.14 0.22 -2.05
CA GLU A 299 -14.62 1.42 -1.40
C GLU A 299 -14.17 2.53 -2.36
N ARG A 300 -13.92 2.20 -3.64
CA ARG A 300 -13.57 3.18 -4.68
C ARG A 300 -14.76 4.05 -5.09
N THR A 301 -15.97 3.53 -4.92
CA THR A 301 -17.23 4.22 -5.27
C THR A 301 -18.14 4.47 -4.07
N GLU A 302 -17.99 3.66 -3.02
CA GLU A 302 -18.76 3.69 -1.78
C GLU A 302 -17.80 3.82 -0.59
N SER A 303 -17.23 5.01 -0.42
CA SER A 303 -16.30 5.29 0.67
C SER A 303 -16.85 4.90 2.03
N LEU A 304 -15.97 4.34 2.87
CA LEU A 304 -16.19 4.11 4.30
C LEU A 304 -16.06 5.42 5.11
N TYR A 305 -15.41 6.44 4.56
CA TYR A 305 -15.17 7.72 5.24
C TYR A 305 -15.97 8.84 4.61
N THR A 306 -16.45 9.80 5.42
CA THR A 306 -17.06 11.01 4.88
C THR A 306 -16.00 11.94 4.30
N SER A 307 -16.43 12.92 3.50
CA SER A 307 -15.52 13.92 2.93
C SER A 307 -14.75 14.69 4.00
N GLU A 308 -15.35 14.95 5.17
CA GLU A 308 -14.65 15.57 6.30
C GLU A 308 -13.56 14.67 6.88
N ALA A 309 -13.83 13.36 6.99
CA ALA A 309 -12.84 12.39 7.47
C ALA A 309 -11.69 12.19 6.48
N ILE A 310 -11.98 12.15 5.18
CA ILE A 310 -10.95 12.11 4.11
C ILE A 310 -10.06 13.34 4.20
N LYS A 311 -10.66 14.54 4.29
CA LYS A 311 -9.91 15.80 4.44
C LYS A 311 -9.04 15.79 5.70
N ALA A 312 -9.55 15.26 6.81
CA ALA A 312 -8.76 15.13 8.04
C ALA A 312 -7.56 14.19 7.88
N SER A 313 -7.70 13.11 7.09
CA SER A 313 -6.58 12.24 6.71
C SER A 313 -5.53 13.00 5.91
N GLU A 314 -5.95 13.76 4.89
CA GLU A 314 -5.04 14.57 4.06
C GLU A 314 -4.29 15.61 4.91
N GLU A 315 -4.98 16.25 5.87
CA GLU A 315 -4.38 17.19 6.81
C GLU A 315 -3.40 16.51 7.78
N GLN A 316 -3.70 15.30 8.24
CA GLN A 316 -2.78 14.51 9.06
C GLN A 316 -1.52 14.16 8.28
N ASP A 317 -1.64 13.66 7.05
CA ASP A 317 -0.51 13.34 6.18
C ASP A 317 0.37 14.57 5.94
N MET A 318 -0.23 15.74 5.71
CA MET A 318 0.51 17.00 5.58
C MET A 318 1.24 17.44 6.85
N ARG A 319 0.72 17.13 8.06
CA ARG A 319 1.39 17.47 9.32
C ARG A 319 2.53 16.52 9.64
N GLU A 320 2.36 15.24 9.36
CA GLU A 320 3.37 14.21 9.60
C GLU A 320 4.52 14.24 8.60
N SER A 321 4.33 14.91 7.46
CA SER A 321 5.36 15.13 6.45
C SER A 321 6.26 16.36 6.71
N LYS A 322 6.09 17.07 7.82
CA LYS A 322 6.88 18.26 8.23
C LYS A 322 7.99 17.92 9.22
#